data_AF-A0A0B4GEP5-F1
#
_entry.id   AF-A0A0B4GEP5-F1
#
_cell.length_a   1.000
_cell.length_b   1.000
_cell.length_c   1.000
_cell.angle_alpha   90.00
_cell.angle_beta   90.00
_cell.angle_gamma   90.00
#
_symmetry.space_group_name_H-M   'P 1'
#
loop_
_entity.id
_entity.type
_entity.pdbx_description
1 polymer ?
#
loop_
_entity_poly.entity_id
_entity_poly.type
_entity_poly.pdbx_seq_one_letter_code
_entity_poly.pdbx_strand_id
1 'polypeptide(L)'
;MQFMFPLLTFAALVLPLVSAHPMSENKPRALPPSIDPFYKPPSGFESKAPGSILRQRRIAAAFFGFIPQLIEAYQLLYRTNAIDGSPIVTVTTIFKPLHAKKDSFVSL
;
A
#
# COMPACT_ATOMS: atom_id res chain seq x y z
N MET A 1 33.82 -14.52 -63.81
CA MET A 1 33.04 -13.27 -64.02
C MET A 1 31.59 -13.51 -63.65
N GLN A 2 31.19 -13.13 -62.44
CA GLN A 2 30.03 -12.27 -62.15
C GLN A 2 29.97 -12.07 -60.64
N PHE A 3 30.22 -10.82 -60.24
CA PHE A 3 30.14 -10.32 -58.87
C PHE A 3 28.67 -10.17 -58.47
N MET A 4 28.32 -10.53 -57.23
CA MET A 4 27.20 -9.89 -56.52
C MET A 4 27.32 -10.10 -55.01
N PHE A 5 27.90 -9.12 -54.32
CA PHE A 5 27.44 -8.74 -52.98
C PHE A 5 26.61 -7.46 -53.16
N PRO A 6 25.49 -7.32 -52.45
CA PRO A 6 25.61 -6.50 -51.24
C PRO A 6 24.71 -6.90 -50.07
N LEU A 7 25.06 -6.27 -48.96
CA LEU A 7 24.17 -5.73 -47.93
C LEU A 7 23.97 -6.57 -46.65
N LEU A 8 24.78 -6.15 -45.67
CA LEU A 8 24.52 -6.22 -44.25
C LEU A 8 23.06 -5.80 -43.93
N THR A 9 22.25 -6.67 -43.34
CA THR A 9 21.09 -6.26 -42.55
C THR A 9 21.16 -6.86 -41.16
N PHE A 10 21.29 -5.94 -40.21
CA PHE A 10 21.45 -6.09 -38.79
C PHE A 10 20.11 -6.52 -38.18
N ALA A 11 19.92 -7.81 -37.85
CA ALA A 11 18.72 -8.24 -37.13
C ALA A 11 18.92 -8.08 -35.62
N ALA A 12 18.75 -6.86 -35.12
CA ALA A 12 18.69 -6.57 -33.69
C ALA A 12 17.30 -6.89 -33.13
N LEU A 13 17.25 -7.93 -32.30
CA LEU A 13 16.55 -8.04 -31.01
C LEU A 13 15.37 -7.09 -30.72
N VAL A 14 14.17 -7.64 -30.53
CA VAL A 14 13.29 -7.24 -29.41
C VAL A 14 12.47 -8.45 -28.96
N LEU A 15 12.90 -9.13 -27.89
CA LEU A 15 11.97 -9.92 -27.08
C LEU A 15 11.14 -8.92 -26.28
N PRO A 16 9.80 -8.84 -26.43
CA PRO A 16 9.03 -8.17 -25.41
C PRO A 16 9.12 -9.08 -24.19
N LEU A 17 9.92 -8.69 -23.19
CA LEU A 17 9.57 -9.05 -21.83
C LEU A 17 8.21 -8.37 -21.59
N VAL A 18 7.15 -9.09 -21.96
CA VAL A 18 5.82 -8.86 -21.43
C VAL A 18 6.02 -9.03 -19.93
N SER A 19 6.18 -7.92 -19.23
CA SER A 19 6.11 -7.88 -17.78
C SER A 19 4.68 -8.27 -17.44
N ALA A 20 4.44 -9.58 -17.34
CA ALA A 20 3.29 -10.15 -16.71
C ALA A 20 3.32 -9.68 -15.26
N HIS A 21 2.76 -8.50 -14.99
CA HIS A 21 2.37 -8.14 -13.65
C HIS A 21 1.24 -9.11 -13.31
N PRO A 22 1.41 -10.03 -12.35
CA PRO A 22 0.30 -10.85 -11.93
C PRO A 22 -0.75 -9.89 -11.34
N MET A 23 -1.80 -9.61 -12.11
CA MET A 23 -3.00 -8.94 -11.62
C MET A 23 -3.79 -9.99 -10.83
N SER A 24 -3.26 -10.37 -9.68
CA SER A 24 -3.94 -11.17 -8.68
C SER A 24 -3.80 -10.49 -7.34
N GLU A 25 -4.28 -9.25 -7.25
CA GLU A 25 -4.77 -8.77 -5.96
C GLU A 25 -6.21 -9.27 -5.84
N ASN A 26 -6.39 -10.49 -5.34
CA ASN A 26 -7.62 -10.87 -4.68
C ASN A 26 -7.71 -10.02 -3.39
N LYS A 27 -7.99 -8.72 -3.56
CA LYS A 27 -8.09 -7.76 -2.46
C LYS A 27 -9.32 -8.18 -1.67
N PRO A 28 -9.17 -8.74 -0.46
CA PRO A 28 -10.31 -9.16 0.31
C PRO A 28 -11.23 -7.95 0.49
N ARG A 29 -12.50 -8.13 0.14
CA ARG A 29 -13.55 -7.13 0.37
C ARG A 29 -13.45 -6.73 1.85
N ALA A 30 -13.34 -5.43 2.10
CA ALA A 30 -13.25 -4.91 3.46
C ALA A 30 -14.44 -5.46 4.27
N LEU A 31 -14.14 -6.13 5.37
CA LEU A 31 -15.16 -6.61 6.31
C LEU A 31 -15.66 -5.42 7.13
N PRO A 32 -16.93 -5.44 7.59
CA PRO A 32 -17.39 -4.48 8.60
C PRO A 32 -16.47 -4.50 9.83
N PRO A 33 -16.15 -3.34 10.43
CA PRO A 33 -15.22 -3.27 11.56
C PRO A 33 -15.60 -4.18 12.74
N SER A 34 -16.89 -4.42 12.96
CA SER A 34 -17.40 -5.29 14.04
C SER A 34 -16.96 -6.74 13.92
N ILE A 35 -16.65 -7.23 12.71
CA ILE A 35 -16.26 -8.63 12.45
C ILE A 35 -14.85 -8.75 11.86
N ASP A 36 -14.18 -7.64 11.59
CA ASP A 36 -12.85 -7.60 10.98
C ASP A 36 -11.76 -7.82 12.04
N PRO A 37 -10.96 -8.91 11.98
CA PRO A 37 -9.90 -9.19 12.95
C PRO A 37 -8.82 -8.10 13.02
N PHE A 38 -8.69 -7.24 12.00
CA PHE A 38 -7.77 -6.11 12.02
C PHE A 38 -8.03 -5.15 13.20
N TYR A 39 -9.30 -4.99 13.61
CA TYR A 39 -9.70 -4.09 14.71
C TYR A 39 -9.52 -4.71 16.10
N LYS A 40 -9.14 -5.99 16.20
CA LYS A 40 -8.90 -6.66 17.47
C LYS A 40 -7.50 -6.31 18.02
N PRO A 41 -7.40 -5.73 19.23
CA PRO A 41 -6.12 -5.50 19.87
C PRO A 41 -5.32 -6.81 20.02
N PRO A 42 -4.01 -6.84 19.71
CA PRO A 42 -3.17 -7.96 20.09
C PRO A 42 -2.98 -8.00 21.62
N SER A 43 -2.69 -9.18 22.16
CA SER A 43 -2.36 -9.33 23.59
C SER A 43 -1.18 -8.45 23.99
N GLY A 44 -1.29 -7.76 25.12
CA GLY A 44 -0.21 -6.92 25.67
C GLY A 44 -0.06 -5.57 24.96
N PHE A 45 -1.08 -5.12 24.21
CA PHE A 45 -1.08 -3.78 23.63
C PHE A 45 -1.09 -2.69 24.71
N GLU A 46 -1.67 -2.98 25.87
CA GLU A 46 -1.85 -2.10 27.00
C GLU A 46 -0.50 -1.54 27.51
N SER A 47 0.52 -2.40 27.50
CA SER A 47 1.89 -2.10 27.92
C SER A 47 2.72 -1.38 26.84
N LYS A 48 2.20 -1.19 25.63
CA LYS A 48 2.88 -0.42 24.58
C LYS A 48 2.75 1.08 24.83
N ALA A 49 3.68 1.87 24.33
CA ALA A 49 3.61 3.32 24.44
C ALA A 49 2.46 3.90 23.58
N PRO A 50 1.81 5.02 23.98
CA PRO A 50 0.90 5.75 23.10
C PRO A 50 1.57 6.07 21.75
N GLY A 51 0.85 5.88 20.64
CA GLY A 51 1.36 6.04 19.28
C GLY A 51 2.02 4.78 18.68
N SER A 52 2.21 3.71 19.46
CA SER A 52 2.77 2.46 18.93
C SER A 52 1.85 1.87 17.86
N ILE A 53 2.40 1.63 16.66
CA ILE A 53 1.70 0.91 15.58
C ILE A 53 1.67 -0.58 15.95
N LEU A 54 0.47 -1.14 16.03
CA LEU A 54 0.23 -2.53 16.42
C LEU A 54 -0.02 -3.43 15.21
N ARG A 55 -0.71 -2.91 14.19
CA ARG A 55 -0.94 -3.58 12.90
C ARG A 55 -1.00 -2.53 11.80
N GLN A 56 -0.63 -2.95 10.59
CA GLN A 56 -0.79 -2.15 9.38
C GLN A 56 -1.37 -3.01 8.25
N ARG A 57 -2.18 -2.40 7.39
CA ARG A 57 -2.60 -3.01 6.12
C ARG A 57 -2.75 -1.98 5.03
N ARG A 58 -2.46 -2.37 3.80
CA ARG A 58 -2.77 -1.58 2.62
C ARG A 58 -4.26 -1.67 2.34
N ILE A 59 -4.89 -0.56 1.95
CA ILE A 59 -6.29 -0.52 1.56
C ILE A 59 -6.46 0.10 0.17
N ALA A 60 -7.58 -0.20 -0.48
CA ALA A 60 -8.06 0.59 -1.61
C ALA A 60 -9.02 1.64 -1.06
N ALA A 61 -8.60 2.91 -1.04
CA ALA A 61 -9.45 4.00 -0.60
C ALA A 61 -10.47 4.34 -1.70
N ALA A 62 -11.76 4.22 -1.39
CA ALA A 62 -12.86 4.31 -2.36
C ALA A 62 -12.90 5.64 -3.15
N PHE A 63 -12.40 6.73 -2.56
CA PHE A 63 -12.37 8.05 -3.21
C PHE A 63 -11.42 8.13 -4.42
N PHE A 64 -10.40 7.27 -4.47
CA PHE A 64 -9.39 7.26 -5.53
C PHE A 64 -9.63 6.20 -6.61
N GLY A 65 -10.83 5.60 -6.66
CA GLY A 65 -11.18 4.58 -7.67
C GLY A 65 -11.00 5.03 -9.13
N PHE A 66 -10.95 6.34 -9.38
CA PHE A 66 -10.70 6.95 -10.69
C PHE A 66 -9.32 7.60 -10.86
N ILE A 67 -8.55 7.76 -9.78
CA ILE A 67 -7.20 8.34 -9.85
C ILE A 67 -6.19 7.19 -9.95
N PRO A 68 -5.55 6.97 -11.11
CA PRO A 68 -4.62 5.87 -11.28
C PRO A 68 -3.43 6.00 -10.30
N GLN A 69 -3.36 5.10 -9.31
CA GLN A 69 -2.18 4.67 -8.53
C GLN A 69 -1.22 5.73 -7.94
N LEU A 70 -1.55 7.03 -7.92
CA LEU A 70 -0.65 8.08 -7.42
C LEU A 70 -0.56 8.16 -5.89
N ILE A 71 -1.38 7.39 -5.17
CA ILE A 71 -1.48 7.42 -3.71
C ILE A 71 -1.56 5.99 -3.17
N GLU A 72 -0.71 5.68 -2.20
CA GLU A 72 -0.86 4.48 -1.37
C GLU A 72 -1.67 4.84 -0.13
N ALA A 73 -2.65 4.00 0.22
CA ALA A 73 -3.44 4.17 1.44
C ALA A 73 -3.22 3.00 2.39
N TYR A 74 -3.06 3.31 3.67
CA TYR A 74 -2.84 2.35 4.74
C TYR A 74 -3.82 2.59 5.87
N GLN A 75 -4.28 1.52 6.49
CA GLN A 75 -4.87 1.58 7.82
C GLN A 75 -3.83 1.14 8.85
N LEU A 76 -3.73 1.89 9.94
CA LEU A 76 -2.87 1.59 11.07
C LEU A 76 -3.74 1.40 12.31
N LEU A 77 -3.67 0.22 12.92
CA LEU A 77 -4.16 0.02 14.28
C LEU A 77 -3.05 0.49 15.23
N TYR A 78 -3.33 1.45 16.10
CA TYR A 78 -2.35 2.00 17.02
C TYR A 78 -2.89 2.11 18.44
N ARG A 79 -1.97 2.07 19.40
CA ARG A 79 -2.26 2.21 20.82
C ARG A 79 -2.43 3.69 21.17
N THR A 80 -3.48 4.05 21.89
CA THR A 80 -3.72 5.41 22.43
C THR A 80 -4.33 5.34 23.83
N ASN A 81 -4.70 6.48 24.41
CA ASN A 81 -5.38 6.56 25.71
C ASN A 81 -6.84 7.00 25.51
N ALA A 82 -7.75 6.44 26.29
CA ALA A 82 -9.10 6.97 26.46
C ALA A 82 -9.09 8.26 27.29
N ILE A 83 -10.26 8.90 27.42
CA ILE A 83 -10.43 10.14 28.20
C ILE A 83 -10.01 9.96 29.66
N ASP A 84 -10.26 8.77 30.23
CA ASP A 84 -9.88 8.41 31.60
C ASP A 84 -8.41 7.98 31.75
N GLY A 85 -7.63 8.03 30.67
CA GLY A 85 -6.23 7.64 30.65
C GLY A 85 -5.98 6.13 30.47
N SER A 86 -7.03 5.31 30.40
CA SER A 86 -6.89 3.86 30.18
C SER A 86 -6.36 3.55 28.76
N PRO A 87 -5.58 2.46 28.58
CA PRO A 87 -5.05 2.10 27.28
C PRO A 87 -6.15 1.56 26.36
N ILE A 88 -6.25 2.10 25.16
CA ILE A 88 -7.15 1.63 24.10
C ILE A 88 -6.41 1.51 22.77
N VAL A 89 -7.07 0.93 21.76
CA VAL A 89 -6.60 0.97 20.37
C VAL A 89 -7.61 1.73 19.51
N THR A 90 -7.12 2.35 18.46
CA THR A 90 -7.98 2.87 17.39
C THR A 90 -7.29 2.73 16.04
N VAL A 91 -8.03 2.96 14.95
CA VAL A 91 -7.52 2.87 13.59
C VAL A 91 -7.49 4.25 12.96
N THR A 92 -6.36 4.59 12.34
CA THR A 92 -6.26 5.76 11.45
C THR A 92 -5.98 5.32 10.02
N THR A 93 -6.27 6.21 9.06
CA THR A 93 -5.94 6.01 7.65
C THR A 93 -4.87 7.01 7.23
N ILE A 94 -3.76 6.52 6.67
CA ILE A 94 -2.68 7.35 6.15
C ILE A 94 -2.67 7.26 4.63
N PHE A 95 -2.56 8.41 3.98
CA PHE A 95 -2.35 8.54 2.55
C PHE A 95 -0.91 8.96 2.30
N LYS A 96 -0.19 8.18 1.51
CA LYS A 96 1.17 8.45 1.07
C LYS A 96 1.13 8.80 -0.43
N PRO A 97 1.34 10.07 -0.79
CA PRO A 97 1.51 10.47 -2.19
C PRO A 97 2.73 9.83 -2.83
N LEU A 98 2.72 9.67 -4.16
CA LEU A 98 3.83 9.11 -4.95
C LEU A 98 5.18 9.79 -4.66
N HIS A 99 5.16 11.13 -4.54
CA HIS A 99 6.34 11.95 -4.24
C HIS A 99 6.24 12.58 -2.84
N ALA A 100 5.98 11.75 -1.82
CA ALA A 100 5.87 12.22 -0.44
C ALA A 100 7.19 12.83 0.06
N LYS A 101 7.10 14.03 0.64
CA LYS A 101 8.17 14.58 1.49
C LYS A 101 8.26 13.75 2.77
N LYS A 102 9.49 13.41 3.20
CA LYS A 102 9.71 12.53 4.37
C LYS A 102 9.68 13.27 5.71
N ASP A 103 9.69 14.60 5.67
CA ASP A 103 9.74 15.50 6.82
C ASP A 103 8.44 16.28 7.03
N SER A 104 7.40 15.99 6.23
CA SER A 104 6.14 16.72 6.22
C SER A 104 4.97 15.75 6.46
N PHE A 105 4.13 16.05 7.44
CA PHE A 105 2.91 15.32 7.73
C PHE A 105 1.75 16.30 7.94
N VAL A 106 0.59 16.00 7.36
CA VAL A 106 -0.63 16.79 7.52
C VAL A 106 -1.67 15.91 8.19
N SER A 107 -2.19 16.37 9.33
CA SER A 107 -3.36 15.80 9.99
C SER A 107 -4.53 16.76 9.83
N LEU A 108 -5.70 16.23 9.45
CA LEU A 108 -6.96 16.97 9.35
C LEU A 108 -7.87 16.67 10.53
#